data_AF-A0A959EZX9-F1
#
_entry.id   AF-A0A959EZX9-F1
#
_cell.length_a   1.000
_cell.length_b   1.000
_cell.length_c   1.000
_cell.angle_alpha   90.00
_cell.angle_beta   90.00
_cell.angle_gamma   90.00
#
_symmetry.space_group_name_H-M   'P 1'
#
loop_
_entity.id
_entity.type
_entity.pdbx_description
1 polymer ?
#
loop_
_entity_poly.entity_id
_entity_poly.type
_entity_poly.pdbx_seq_one_letter_code
_entity_poly.pdbx_strand_id
1 'polypeptide(L)'
;PTQGRIGFVFFPILGVLLTVLYIRFILRRKLDVGSSGLIYAVSRKRVNLPKHEMYSHIISSSLTVGLGGSVGLEAPLVRTGSAIGSNLAQLLRVGRNKQTLFLACGAAAGMAAIFNSPVAAVIFAFEVLLTDIALYSFIPLLIAAATGAVVSRFFYYEQLFYLPTQGWSIDTIPLFMLLGV
;
A
#
# COMPACT_ATOMS: atom_id res chain seq x y z
N PRO A 1 26.83 -27.69 -6.96
CA PRO A 1 25.96 -26.75 -6.21
C PRO A 1 24.56 -26.51 -6.83
N THR A 2 23.99 -27.47 -7.58
CA THR A 2 22.75 -27.30 -8.38
C THR A 2 21.48 -27.83 -7.72
N GLN A 3 21.57 -28.55 -6.60
CA GLN A 3 20.40 -29.16 -5.93
C GLN A 3 19.53 -28.15 -5.16
N GLY A 4 20.00 -26.93 -4.89
CA GLY A 4 19.22 -25.89 -4.22
C GLY A 4 18.16 -25.21 -5.10
N ARG A 5 18.28 -25.27 -6.44
CA ARG A 5 17.45 -24.48 -7.36
C ARG A 5 16.00 -24.94 -7.48
N ILE A 6 15.74 -26.24 -7.32
CA ILE A 6 14.39 -26.80 -7.49
C ILE A 6 13.49 -26.40 -6.30
N GLY A 7 14.05 -26.35 -5.08
CA GLY A 7 13.32 -25.94 -3.88
C GLY A 7 12.77 -24.51 -3.98
N PHE A 8 13.51 -23.57 -4.57
CA PHE A 8 13.08 -22.17 -4.75
C PHE A 8 11.85 -22.02 -5.66
N VAL A 9 11.58 -22.98 -6.55
CA VAL A 9 10.40 -22.94 -7.43
C VAL A 9 9.14 -23.44 -6.70
N PHE A 10 9.29 -24.30 -5.70
CA PHE A 10 8.15 -24.83 -4.93
C PHE A 10 7.58 -23.84 -3.93
N PHE A 11 8.41 -22.99 -3.32
CA PHE A 11 7.96 -21.98 -2.36
C PHE A 11 6.88 -21.03 -2.91
N PRO A 12 7.01 -20.39 -4.09
CA PRO A 12 5.97 -19.48 -4.59
C PRO A 12 4.67 -20.21 -4.92
N ILE A 13 4.75 -21.45 -5.41
CA ILE A 13 3.56 -22.30 -5.65
C ILE A 13 2.84 -22.56 -4.33
N LEU A 14 3.59 -22.93 -3.27
CA LEU A 14 3.04 -23.13 -1.94
C LEU A 14 2.43 -21.84 -1.37
N GLY A 15 3.06 -20.69 -1.60
CA GLY A 15 2.53 -19.39 -1.16
C GLY A 15 1.20 -19.05 -1.80
N VAL A 16 1.09 -19.21 -3.12
CA VAL A 16 -0.19 -19.00 -3.83
C VAL A 16 -1.24 -20.00 -3.35
N LEU A 17 -0.88 -21.28 -3.18
CA LEU A 17 -1.81 -22.30 -2.69
C LEU A 17 -2.35 -21.96 -1.30
N LEU A 18 -1.48 -21.57 -0.36
CA LEU A 18 -1.86 -21.16 0.99
C LEU A 18 -2.72 -19.90 0.99
N THR A 19 -2.40 -18.91 0.15
CA THR A 19 -3.23 -17.71 -0.01
C THR A 19 -4.62 -18.05 -0.54
N VAL A 20 -4.72 -18.93 -1.54
CA VAL A 20 -6.02 -19.40 -2.07
C VAL A 20 -6.80 -20.16 -1.00
N LEU A 21 -6.14 -21.04 -0.24
CA LEU A 21 -6.76 -21.79 0.85
C LEU A 21 -7.26 -20.85 1.96
N TYR A 22 -6.46 -19.85 2.34
CA TYR A 22 -6.84 -18.81 3.30
C TYR A 22 -8.08 -18.04 2.82
N ILE A 23 -8.10 -17.55 1.59
CA ILE A 23 -9.22 -16.78 1.05
C ILE A 23 -10.49 -17.65 0.96
N ARG A 24 -10.35 -18.90 0.47
CA ARG A 24 -11.48 -19.79 0.21
C ARG A 24 -12.09 -20.39 1.47
N PHE A 25 -11.28 -20.84 2.43
CA PHE A 25 -11.76 -21.58 3.59
C PHE A 25 -11.90 -20.72 4.85
N ILE A 26 -10.99 -19.78 5.07
CA ILE A 26 -10.97 -18.95 6.29
C ILE A 26 -11.73 -17.65 6.05
N LEU A 27 -11.32 -16.85 5.05
CA LEU A 27 -11.92 -15.55 4.82
C LEU A 27 -13.37 -15.66 4.32
N ARG A 28 -13.64 -16.59 3.39
CA ARG A 28 -14.96 -16.83 2.78
C ARG A 28 -15.65 -15.55 2.28
N ARG A 29 -14.87 -14.56 1.85
CA ARG A 29 -15.31 -13.28 1.31
C ARG A 29 -14.52 -12.96 0.05
N LYS A 30 -15.09 -12.12 -0.80
CA LYS A 30 -14.37 -11.57 -1.95
C LYS A 30 -13.34 -10.57 -1.44
N LEU A 31 -12.10 -10.79 -1.84
CA LEU A 31 -10.99 -9.88 -1.59
C LEU A 31 -10.72 -9.12 -2.89
N ASP A 32 -10.92 -7.82 -2.90
CA ASP A 32 -10.61 -7.03 -4.08
C ASP A 32 -9.10 -6.86 -4.22
N VAL A 33 -8.56 -7.20 -5.39
CA VAL A 33 -7.13 -7.08 -5.67
C VAL A 33 -6.83 -5.70 -6.25
N GLY A 34 -5.62 -5.17 -6.01
CA GLY A 34 -5.17 -3.88 -6.55
C GLY A 34 -5.66 -2.65 -5.76
N SER A 35 -5.34 -1.44 -6.23
CA SER A 35 -5.80 -0.17 -5.64
C SER A 35 -6.99 0.44 -6.40
N SER A 36 -7.23 0.05 -7.66
CA SER A 36 -8.27 0.62 -8.52
C SER A 36 -9.68 0.46 -7.95
N GLY A 37 -10.00 -0.68 -7.33
CA GLY A 37 -11.29 -0.90 -6.69
C GLY A 37 -11.54 0.06 -5.52
N LEU A 38 -10.49 0.38 -4.75
CA LEU A 38 -10.55 1.37 -3.68
C LEU A 38 -10.76 2.78 -4.26
N ILE A 39 -9.99 3.16 -5.29
CA ILE A 39 -10.12 4.47 -5.95
C ILE A 39 -11.55 4.65 -6.49
N TYR A 40 -12.08 3.62 -7.15
CA TYR A 40 -13.45 3.60 -7.64
C TYR A 40 -14.48 3.71 -6.51
N ALA A 41 -14.26 3.04 -5.38
CA ALA A 41 -15.14 3.15 -4.22
C ALA A 41 -15.11 4.58 -3.64
N VAL A 42 -13.93 5.19 -3.51
CA VAL A 42 -13.77 6.56 -3.00
C VAL A 42 -14.42 7.58 -3.93
N SER A 43 -14.24 7.46 -5.26
CA SER A 43 -14.88 8.35 -6.24
C SER A 43 -16.41 8.24 -6.23
N ARG A 44 -16.96 7.05 -5.96
CA ARG A 44 -18.40 6.83 -5.74
C ARG A 44 -18.87 7.23 -4.33
N LYS A 45 -18.03 7.93 -3.56
CA LYS A 45 -18.27 8.30 -2.16
C LYS A 45 -18.63 7.10 -1.29
N ARG A 46 -18.14 5.90 -1.59
CA ARG A 46 -18.29 4.67 -0.79
C ARG A 46 -17.04 4.45 0.05
N VAL A 47 -17.01 5.12 1.20
CA VAL A 47 -15.84 5.13 2.11
C VAL A 47 -16.01 4.21 3.32
N ASN A 48 -17.02 3.33 3.33
CA ASN A 48 -17.20 2.31 4.36
C ASN A 48 -16.54 1.01 3.89
N LEU A 49 -15.30 0.79 4.29
CA LEU A 49 -14.58 -0.44 3.97
C LEU A 49 -14.90 -1.52 5.01
N PRO A 50 -15.06 -2.78 4.58
CA PRO A 50 -15.40 -3.86 5.49
C PRO A 50 -14.23 -4.17 6.44
N LYS A 51 -14.54 -4.47 7.70
CA LYS A 51 -13.55 -4.72 8.77
C LYS A 51 -12.51 -5.80 8.45
N HIS A 52 -12.88 -6.80 7.64
CA HIS A 52 -11.97 -7.89 7.30
C HIS A 52 -10.77 -7.41 6.45
N GLU A 53 -10.93 -6.33 5.66
CA GLU A 53 -9.85 -5.74 4.86
C GLU A 53 -8.73 -5.13 5.71
N MET A 54 -8.95 -4.90 7.02
CA MET A 54 -7.90 -4.43 7.94
C MET A 54 -6.78 -5.44 8.17
N TYR A 55 -7.00 -6.73 7.89
CA TYR A 55 -6.01 -7.78 8.11
C TYR A 55 -5.91 -8.76 6.94
N SER A 56 -6.96 -8.94 6.14
CA SER A 56 -6.98 -9.95 5.08
C SER A 56 -5.91 -9.73 4.03
N HIS A 57 -5.68 -8.47 3.65
CA HIS A 57 -4.66 -8.10 2.66
C HIS A 57 -3.25 -8.37 3.19
N ILE A 58 -2.94 -7.99 4.43
CA ILE A 58 -1.65 -8.29 5.06
C ILE A 58 -1.42 -9.79 5.11
N ILE A 59 -2.38 -10.58 5.58
CA ILE A 59 -2.20 -12.04 5.67
C ILE A 59 -1.98 -12.66 4.29
N SER A 60 -2.81 -12.29 3.31
CA SER A 60 -2.68 -12.81 1.93
C SER A 60 -1.37 -12.40 1.25
N SER A 61 -0.90 -11.16 1.47
CA SER A 61 0.34 -10.67 0.89
C SER A 61 1.55 -11.26 1.60
N SER A 62 1.52 -11.42 2.93
CA SER A 62 2.57 -12.09 3.68
C SER A 62 2.74 -13.55 3.27
N LEU A 63 1.65 -14.29 3.04
CA LEU A 63 1.72 -15.66 2.54
C LEU A 63 2.32 -15.73 1.13
N THR A 64 1.89 -14.84 0.24
CA THR A 64 2.35 -14.86 -1.16
C THR A 64 3.79 -14.37 -1.29
N VAL A 65 4.09 -13.17 -0.79
CA VAL A 65 5.42 -12.53 -0.89
C VAL A 65 6.43 -13.20 0.03
N GLY A 66 6.03 -13.58 1.24
CA GLY A 66 6.91 -14.26 2.20
C GLY A 66 7.38 -15.63 1.73
N LEU A 67 6.64 -16.27 0.81
CA LEU A 67 7.05 -17.53 0.16
C LEU A 67 7.63 -17.31 -1.25
N GLY A 68 8.03 -16.07 -1.59
CA GLY A 68 8.74 -15.77 -2.83
C GLY A 68 7.86 -15.50 -4.05
N GLY A 69 6.56 -15.27 -3.85
CA GLY A 69 5.65 -14.83 -4.92
C GLY A 69 5.97 -13.41 -5.38
N SER A 70 6.06 -13.20 -6.70
CA SER A 70 6.31 -11.89 -7.29
C SER A 70 5.02 -11.07 -7.37
N VAL A 71 4.77 -10.23 -6.35
CA VAL A 71 3.61 -9.33 -6.28
C VAL A 71 4.01 -8.04 -5.57
N GLY A 72 3.48 -6.91 -6.02
CA GLY A 72 3.65 -5.62 -5.35
C GLY A 72 2.89 -5.53 -4.02
N LEU A 73 3.52 -4.94 -3.00
CA LEU A 73 2.92 -4.71 -1.67
C LEU A 73 2.17 -3.36 -1.56
N GLU A 74 2.24 -2.53 -2.60
CA GLU A 74 1.58 -1.22 -2.66
C GLU A 74 0.06 -1.34 -2.39
N ALA A 75 -0.64 -2.11 -3.22
CA ALA A 75 -2.08 -2.26 -3.11
C ALA A 75 -2.55 -2.88 -1.78
N PRO A 76 -1.95 -3.98 -1.27
CA PRO A 76 -2.28 -4.52 0.04
C PRO A 76 -2.18 -3.50 1.19
N LEU A 77 -1.14 -2.67 1.21
CA LEU A 77 -0.95 -1.70 2.28
C LEU A 77 -1.85 -0.48 2.14
N VAL A 78 -2.05 0.03 0.91
CA VAL A 78 -3.00 1.10 0.65
C VAL A 78 -4.40 0.69 1.11
N ARG A 79 -4.85 -0.52 0.75
CA ARG A 79 -6.18 -1.03 1.17
C ARG A 79 -6.27 -1.29 2.65
N THR A 80 -5.26 -1.92 3.25
CA THR A 80 -5.26 -2.19 4.69
C THR A 80 -5.28 -0.89 5.49
N GLY A 81 -4.41 0.07 5.16
CA GLY A 81 -4.37 1.38 5.79
C GLY A 81 -5.68 2.13 5.63
N SER A 82 -6.24 2.12 4.41
CA SER A 82 -7.56 2.68 4.11
C SER A 82 -8.67 2.04 4.94
N ALA A 83 -8.65 0.71 5.09
CA ALA A 83 -9.64 -0.03 5.87
C ALA A 83 -9.54 0.31 7.35
N ILE A 84 -8.33 0.43 7.91
CA ILE A 84 -8.10 0.86 9.29
C ILE A 84 -8.65 2.28 9.49
N GLY A 85 -8.27 3.22 8.64
CA GLY A 85 -8.74 4.61 8.71
C GLY A 85 -10.26 4.74 8.56
N SER A 86 -10.84 4.04 7.58
CA SER A 86 -12.29 3.99 7.35
C SER A 86 -13.05 3.43 8.56
N ASN A 87 -12.57 2.35 9.16
CA ASN A 87 -13.23 1.73 10.31
C ASN A 87 -13.09 2.58 11.58
N LEU A 88 -11.95 3.26 11.77
CA LEU A 88 -11.78 4.24 12.83
C LEU A 88 -12.74 5.42 12.66
N ALA A 89 -12.90 5.95 11.45
CA ALA A 89 -13.87 7.00 11.17
C ALA A 89 -15.32 6.57 11.41
N GLN A 90 -15.67 5.32 11.09
CA GLN A 90 -16.98 4.75 11.41
C GLN A 90 -17.20 4.66 12.92
N LEU A 91 -16.16 4.27 13.68
CA LEU A 91 -16.21 4.23 15.14
C LEU A 91 -16.43 5.63 15.74
N LEU A 92 -15.75 6.64 15.19
CA LEU A 92 -15.88 8.05 15.60
C LEU A 92 -17.14 8.73 15.06
N ARG A 93 -17.95 8.05 14.23
CA ARG A 93 -19.20 8.55 13.63
C ARG A 93 -19.04 9.90 12.93
N VAL A 94 -17.92 10.10 12.23
CA VAL A 94 -17.65 11.35 11.51
C VAL A 94 -18.41 11.44 10.18
N GLY A 95 -18.64 12.66 9.70
CA GLY A 95 -19.27 12.90 8.39
C GLY A 95 -18.42 12.39 7.21
N ARG A 96 -19.06 12.27 6.03
CA ARG A 96 -18.49 11.63 4.83
C ARG A 96 -17.13 12.19 4.39
N ASN A 97 -16.98 13.51 4.38
CA ASN A 97 -15.73 14.16 3.97
C ASN A 97 -14.59 13.82 4.95
N LYS A 98 -14.87 13.88 6.26
CA LYS A 98 -13.92 13.48 7.30
C LYS A 98 -13.61 11.98 7.20
N GLN A 99 -14.60 11.14 6.93
CA GLN A 99 -14.38 9.71 6.75
C GLN A 99 -13.44 9.40 5.59
N THR A 100 -13.58 10.12 4.47
CA THR A 100 -12.67 10.03 3.33
C THR A 100 -11.25 10.47 3.70
N LEU A 101 -11.13 11.54 4.49
CA LEU A 101 -9.85 12.00 5.03
C LEU A 101 -9.18 10.95 5.92
N PHE A 102 -9.91 10.35 6.87
CA PHE A 102 -9.38 9.27 7.72
C PHE A 102 -8.91 8.06 6.91
N LEU A 103 -9.68 7.67 5.89
CA LEU A 103 -9.31 6.61 4.94
C LEU A 103 -7.98 6.96 4.25
N ALA A 104 -7.86 8.17 3.69
CA ALA A 104 -6.66 8.62 3.00
C ALA A 104 -5.45 8.76 3.95
N CYS A 105 -5.65 9.23 5.19
CA CYS A 105 -4.60 9.26 6.22
C CYS A 105 -4.07 7.86 6.53
N GLY A 106 -4.96 6.86 6.63
CA GLY A 106 -4.56 5.47 6.82
C GLY A 106 -3.77 4.92 5.64
N ALA A 107 -4.20 5.22 4.40
CA ALA A 107 -3.47 4.86 3.19
C ALA A 107 -2.07 5.51 3.14
N ALA A 108 -1.98 6.82 3.42
CA ALA A 108 -0.74 7.57 3.44
C ALA A 108 0.24 7.05 4.51
N ALA A 109 -0.25 6.74 5.72
CA ALA A 109 0.56 6.13 6.77
C ALA A 109 1.13 4.76 6.34
N GLY A 110 0.31 3.91 5.73
CA GLY A 110 0.74 2.61 5.21
C GLY A 110 1.77 2.71 4.08
N MET A 111 1.54 3.61 3.11
CA MET A 111 2.48 3.86 2.00
C MET A 111 3.80 4.45 2.50
N ALA A 112 3.74 5.40 3.44
CA ALA A 112 4.94 5.99 4.02
C ALA A 112 5.76 4.96 4.81
N ALA A 113 5.08 4.02 5.48
CA ALA A 113 5.73 2.96 6.23
C ALA A 113 6.53 2.00 5.32
N ILE A 114 6.00 1.61 4.16
CA ILE A 114 6.71 0.66 3.27
C ILE A 114 7.80 1.31 2.42
N PHE A 115 7.56 2.52 1.91
CA PHE A 115 8.52 3.19 1.03
C PHE A 115 9.52 4.07 1.78
N ASN A 116 9.35 4.25 3.10
CA ASN A 116 10.13 5.17 3.92
C ASN A 116 10.18 6.59 3.32
N SER A 117 9.10 6.99 2.63
CA SER A 117 8.97 8.25 1.89
C SER A 117 7.62 8.91 2.20
N PRO A 118 7.56 9.72 3.28
CA PRO A 118 6.33 10.38 3.69
C PRO A 118 5.78 11.32 2.62
N VAL A 119 6.64 12.08 1.93
CA VAL A 119 6.23 13.07 0.94
C VAL A 119 5.55 12.40 -0.26
N ALA A 120 6.14 11.33 -0.80
CA ALA A 120 5.55 10.58 -1.91
C ALA A 120 4.21 9.95 -1.50
N ALA A 121 4.12 9.41 -0.30
CA ALA A 121 2.88 8.81 0.21
C ALA A 121 1.74 9.83 0.35
N VAL A 122 2.05 11.05 0.78
CA VAL A 122 1.05 12.13 0.86
C VAL A 122 0.60 12.58 -0.52
N ILE A 123 1.54 12.78 -1.46
CA ILE A 123 1.19 13.16 -2.84
C ILE A 123 0.29 12.09 -3.47
N PHE A 124 0.65 10.81 -3.33
CA PHE A 124 -0.17 9.69 -3.79
C PHE A 124 -1.57 9.74 -3.18
N ALA A 125 -1.70 9.84 -1.85
CA ALA A 125 -3.01 9.85 -1.20
C ALA A 125 -3.82 11.09 -1.60
N PHE A 126 -3.18 12.24 -1.76
CA PHE A 126 -3.84 13.48 -2.14
C PHE A 126 -4.38 13.42 -3.59
N GLU A 127 -3.54 13.03 -4.54
CA GLU A 127 -3.86 13.02 -5.96
C GLU A 127 -4.81 11.87 -6.34
N VAL A 128 -4.56 10.68 -5.77
CA VAL A 128 -5.24 9.45 -6.16
C VAL A 128 -6.50 9.17 -5.33
N LEU A 129 -6.52 9.54 -4.03
CA LEU A 129 -7.66 9.25 -3.14
C LEU A 129 -8.48 10.49 -2.81
N LEU A 130 -7.90 11.69 -2.83
CA LEU A 130 -8.56 12.92 -2.38
C LEU A 130 -8.78 13.97 -3.49
N THR A 131 -8.96 13.54 -4.73
CA THR A 131 -9.05 14.40 -5.92
C THR A 131 -10.02 15.59 -5.78
N ASP A 132 -11.07 15.47 -4.95
CA ASP A 132 -12.10 16.51 -4.73
C ASP A 132 -12.09 17.15 -3.31
N ILE A 133 -11.04 16.95 -2.50
CA ILE A 133 -10.99 17.47 -1.12
C ILE A 133 -10.10 18.71 -1.00
N ALA A 134 -10.54 19.66 -0.17
CA ALA A 134 -9.84 20.90 0.11
C ALA A 134 -8.46 20.72 0.77
N LEU A 135 -7.57 21.67 0.47
CA LEU A 135 -6.15 21.75 0.89
C LEU A 135 -5.92 21.63 2.40
N TYR A 136 -6.88 22.01 3.26
CA TYR A 136 -6.72 21.87 4.72
C TYR A 136 -6.55 20.41 5.17
N SER A 137 -6.91 19.44 4.32
CA SER A 137 -6.71 18.01 4.56
C SER A 137 -5.25 17.56 4.43
N PHE A 138 -4.38 18.42 3.91
CA PHE A 138 -2.97 18.12 3.69
C PHE A 138 -2.17 17.95 4.98
N ILE A 139 -2.44 18.78 6.00
CA ILE A 139 -1.75 18.71 7.29
C ILE A 139 -1.97 17.34 7.99
N PRO A 140 -3.22 16.85 8.17
CA PRO A 140 -3.42 15.55 8.80
C PRO A 140 -2.86 14.38 7.99
N LEU A 141 -2.82 14.47 6.65
CA LEU A 141 -2.14 13.49 5.79
C LEU A 141 -0.63 13.45 6.07
N LEU A 142 0.02 14.62 6.12
CA LEU A 142 1.45 14.73 6.45
C LEU A 142 1.77 14.12 7.80
N ILE A 143 0.97 14.43 8.83
CA ILE A 143 1.18 13.89 10.17
C ILE A 143 1.04 12.36 10.15
N ALA A 144 -0.02 11.82 9.53
CA ALA A 144 -0.23 10.39 9.44
C ALA A 144 0.91 9.67 8.69
N ALA A 145 1.34 10.21 7.55
CA ALA A 145 2.45 9.68 6.76
C ALA A 145 3.78 9.72 7.54
N ALA A 146 4.08 10.85 8.20
CA ALA A 146 5.27 10.98 9.03
C ALA A 146 5.25 9.98 10.19
N THR A 147 4.12 9.81 10.88
CA THR A 147 3.97 8.80 11.93
C THR A 147 4.18 7.39 11.39
N GLY A 148 3.60 7.05 10.24
CA GLY A 148 3.79 5.75 9.59
C GLY A 148 5.26 5.45 9.27
N ALA A 149 5.98 6.43 8.72
CA ALA A 149 7.41 6.28 8.44
C ALA A 149 8.26 6.18 9.71
N VAL A 150 7.97 6.98 10.75
CA VAL A 150 8.67 6.90 12.04
C VAL A 150 8.46 5.54 12.70
N VAL A 151 7.23 5.04 12.71
CA VAL A 151 6.92 3.71 13.26
C VAL A 151 7.63 2.63 12.46
N SER A 152 7.64 2.72 11.13
CA SER A 152 8.39 1.76 10.30
C SER A 152 9.89 1.77 10.61
N ARG A 153 10.50 2.97 10.71
CA ARG A 153 11.93 3.12 11.07
C ARG A 153 12.27 2.59 12.45
N PHE A 154 11.31 2.62 13.38
CA PHE A 154 11.49 2.06 14.71
C PHE A 154 11.65 0.53 14.67
N PHE A 155 10.94 -0.16 13.77
CA PHE A 155 11.05 -1.62 13.62
C PHE A 155 12.14 -2.04 12.61
N TYR A 156 12.35 -1.26 11.56
CA TYR A 156 13.32 -1.53 10.48
C TYR A 156 14.13 -0.27 10.18
N TYR A 157 15.38 -0.26 10.66
CA TYR A 157 16.26 0.91 10.59
C TYR A 157 16.99 1.06 9.24
N GLU A 158 17.17 -0.04 8.50
CA GLU A 158 17.93 -0.09 7.25
C GLU A 158 17.27 0.71 6.11
N GLN A 159 18.10 1.33 5.27
CA GLN A 159 17.62 2.03 4.09
C GLN A 159 17.29 1.03 2.98
N LEU A 160 16.04 1.03 2.49
CA LEU A 160 15.57 0.03 1.53
C LEU A 160 16.32 0.06 0.17
N PHE A 161 16.81 1.23 -0.25
CA PHE A 161 17.43 1.43 -1.54
C PHE A 161 18.73 2.24 -1.42
N TYR A 162 19.82 1.72 -2.00
CA TYR A 162 21.07 2.43 -2.23
C TYR A 162 21.15 2.83 -3.71
N LEU A 163 21.55 4.06 -4.01
CA LEU A 163 21.78 4.51 -5.38
C LEU A 163 23.29 4.50 -5.66
N PRO A 164 23.81 3.54 -6.44
CA PRO A 164 25.22 3.49 -6.82
C PRO A 164 25.48 4.38 -8.06
N THR A 165 25.08 5.66 -8.02
CA THR A 165 25.16 6.56 -9.19
C THR A 165 26.23 7.63 -9.01
N GLN A 166 27.08 7.80 -10.02
CA GLN A 166 28.13 8.82 -10.10
C GLN A 166 27.59 10.05 -10.85
N GLY A 167 26.68 10.81 -10.24
CA GLY A 167 26.14 12.05 -10.83
C GLY A 167 25.31 11.88 -12.12
N TRP A 168 24.72 12.98 -12.60
CA TRP A 168 23.90 13.01 -13.80
C TRP A 168 24.61 13.80 -14.92
N SER A 169 24.54 13.31 -16.15
CA SER A 169 25.04 14.01 -17.35
C SER A 169 23.88 14.47 -18.21
N ILE A 170 24.05 15.65 -18.83
CA ILE A 170 23.09 16.26 -19.77
C ILE A 170 22.96 15.41 -21.03
N ASP A 171 24.04 14.71 -21.43
CA ASP A 171 24.08 13.88 -22.63
C ASP A 171 23.09 12.69 -22.57
N THR A 172 22.65 12.31 -21.36
CA THR A 172 21.72 11.20 -21.15
C THR A 172 20.25 11.61 -21.30
N ILE A 173 19.94 12.91 -21.44
CA ILE A 173 18.55 13.42 -21.58
C ILE A 173 17.78 12.78 -22.74
N PRO A 174 18.34 12.66 -23.97
CA PRO A 174 17.61 12.02 -25.07
C PRO A 174 17.25 10.57 -24.76
N LEU A 175 18.11 9.86 -24.04
CA LEU A 175 17.90 8.48 -23.60
C LEU A 175 16.75 8.38 -22.59
N PHE A 176 16.65 9.33 -21.66
CA PHE A 176 15.51 9.41 -20.73
C PHE A 176 14.19 9.76 -21.43
N MET A 177 14.21 10.65 -22.44
CA MET A 177 13.03 10.96 -23.24
C MET A 177 12.55 9.74 -24.03
N LEU A 178 13.48 8.99 -24.62
CA LEU A 178 13.15 7.78 -25.38
C LEU A 178 12.62 6.65 -24.48
N LEU A 179 13.15 6.52 -23.25
CA LEU A 179 12.63 5.57 -22.26
C LEU A 179 11.21 5.90 -21.79
N GLY A 180 10.83 7.18 -21.78
CA GLY A 180 9.53 7.64 -21.30
C GLY A 180 8.38 7.55 -22.30
N VAL A 181 8.67 7.27 -23.58
CA VAL A 181 7.70 7.11 -24.68
C VAL A 181 7.34 5.65 -24.85
#